data_AF-A0A2G9P3I1-F1
#
_entry.id   AF-A0A2G9P3I1-F1
#
_cell.length_a   1.000
_cell.length_b   1.000
_cell.length_c   1.000
_cell.angle_alpha   90.00
_cell.angle_beta   90.00
_cell.angle_gamma   90.00
#
_symmetry.space_group_name_H-M   'P 1'
#
loop_
_entity.id
_entity.type
_entity.pdbx_description
1 polymer ?
#
loop_
_entity_poly.entity_id
_entity_poly.type
_entity_poly.pdbx_seq_one_letter_code
_entity_poly.pdbx_strand_id
1 'polypeptide(L)'
;MRKIIQTLQNIVSRKGSSKVLTFSIPHILKALQLLNKERFVSRATFGREIHLGEGAIKTLILHLKEAGIADSTRSGTFLTEKGYKLTNQIQSVIAKEC
;
A
#
# COMPACT_ATOMS: atom_id res chain seq x y z
N MET A 1 -9.23 -11.40 -10.85
CA MET A 1 -8.55 -11.74 -9.56
C MET A 1 -7.09 -12.16 -9.70
N ARG A 2 -6.69 -13.12 -10.55
CA ARG A 2 -5.27 -13.59 -10.64
C ARG A 2 -4.23 -12.47 -10.81
N LYS A 3 -4.50 -11.47 -11.67
CA LYS A 3 -3.62 -10.30 -11.87
C LYS A 3 -3.49 -9.39 -10.64
N ILE A 4 -4.55 -9.27 -9.84
CA ILE A 4 -4.56 -8.47 -8.59
C ILE A 4 -3.66 -9.13 -7.56
N ILE A 5 -3.83 -10.45 -7.36
CA ILE A 5 -2.99 -11.23 -6.44
C ILE A 5 -1.53 -11.14 -6.85
N GLN A 6 -1.22 -11.27 -8.15
CA GLN A 6 0.14 -11.12 -8.65
C GLN A 6 0.70 -9.72 -8.38
N THR A 7 -0.13 -8.67 -8.51
CA THR A 7 0.28 -7.28 -8.21
C THR A 7 0.61 -7.13 -6.73
N LEU A 8 -0.23 -7.65 -5.83
CA LEU A 8 0.02 -7.63 -4.39
C LEU A 8 1.28 -8.41 -4.02
N GLN A 9 1.46 -9.60 -4.60
CA GLN A 9 2.68 -10.39 -4.44
C GLN A 9 3.91 -9.61 -4.89
N ASN A 10 3.88 -9.00 -6.07
CA ASN A 10 4.98 -8.20 -6.58
C ASN A 10 5.33 -7.00 -5.68
N ILE A 11 4.34 -6.39 -5.01
CA ILE A 11 4.55 -5.29 -4.06
C ILE A 11 5.26 -5.79 -2.79
N VAL A 12 4.96 -6.99 -2.32
CA VAL A 12 5.60 -7.58 -1.13
C VAL A 12 6.78 -8.49 -1.46
N SER A 13 7.17 -8.56 -2.74
CA SER A 13 8.35 -9.29 -3.17
C SER A 13 9.61 -8.50 -2.82
N ARG A 14 10.65 -9.22 -2.40
CA ARG A 14 11.98 -8.62 -2.23
C ARG A 14 12.49 -8.12 -3.57
N LYS A 15 13.13 -6.95 -3.54
CA LYS A 15 13.86 -6.39 -4.70
C LYS A 15 15.36 -6.34 -4.35
N GLY A 16 16.18 -6.98 -5.17
CA GLY A 16 17.64 -7.05 -5.01
C GLY A 16 18.12 -7.90 -3.82
N SER A 17 19.36 -7.65 -3.36
CA SER A 17 20.05 -8.36 -2.25
C SER A 17 19.59 -7.91 -0.85
N SER A 18 18.44 -7.24 -0.76
CA SER A 18 17.97 -6.54 0.43
C SER A 18 17.43 -7.49 1.52
N LYS A 19 17.54 -7.05 2.78
CA LYS A 19 16.95 -7.68 3.97
C LYS A 19 15.46 -8.00 3.78
N VAL A 20 14.97 -8.97 4.55
CA VAL A 20 13.55 -9.37 4.59
C VAL A 20 12.66 -8.13 4.75
N LEU A 21 11.60 -8.00 3.95
CA LEU A 21 10.60 -6.96 4.17
C LEU A 21 9.90 -7.19 5.50
N THR A 22 9.71 -6.13 6.26
CA THR A 22 9.00 -6.14 7.54
C THR A 22 7.49 -5.92 7.39
N PHE A 23 7.00 -5.85 6.14
CA PHE A 23 5.58 -5.77 5.82
C PHE A 23 5.19 -6.89 4.84
N SER A 24 3.87 -7.12 4.72
CA SER A 24 3.26 -8.23 4.00
C SER A 24 1.90 -7.81 3.42
N ILE A 25 1.19 -8.73 2.76
CA ILE A 25 -0.07 -8.41 2.05
C ILE A 25 -1.13 -7.75 2.95
N PRO A 26 -1.38 -8.20 4.20
CA PRO A 26 -2.34 -7.52 5.09
C PRO A 26 -2.02 -6.03 5.31
N HIS A 27 -0.73 -5.69 5.44
CA HIS A 27 -0.30 -4.31 5.58
C HIS A 27 -0.59 -3.49 4.30
N ILE A 28 -0.43 -4.09 3.12
CA ILE A 28 -0.79 -3.46 1.84
C ILE A 28 -2.30 -3.26 1.74
N LEU A 29 -3.11 -4.25 2.11
CA LEU A 29 -4.56 -4.13 2.08
C LEU A 29 -5.05 -3.00 2.99
N LYS A 30 -4.54 -2.94 4.22
CA LYS A 30 -4.82 -1.84 5.16
C LYS A 30 -4.40 -0.48 4.59
N ALA A 31 -3.22 -0.40 3.97
CA ALA A 31 -2.74 0.82 3.31
C ALA A 31 -3.69 1.30 2.22
N LEU A 32 -4.15 0.40 1.35
CA LEU A 32 -5.07 0.73 0.26
C LEU A 32 -6.42 1.22 0.80
N GLN A 33 -6.97 0.58 1.83
CA GLN A 33 -8.20 1.03 2.46
C GLN A 33 -8.04 2.42 3.11
N LEU A 34 -6.92 2.67 3.80
CA LEU A 34 -6.61 3.96 4.40
C LEU A 34 -6.51 5.07 3.33
N LEU A 35 -5.78 4.80 2.25
CA LEU A 35 -5.62 5.74 1.13
C LEU A 35 -6.91 5.94 0.31
N ASN A 36 -7.85 5.00 0.34
CA ASN A 36 -9.15 5.16 -0.30
C ASN A 36 -10.12 5.99 0.56
N LYS A 37 -9.97 5.91 1.88
CA LYS A 37 -10.77 6.67 2.84
C LYS A 37 -10.32 8.13 2.92
N GLU A 38 -9.01 8.36 2.88
CA GLU A 38 -8.39 9.68 3.04
C GLU A 38 -7.78 10.14 1.71
N ARG A 39 -8.02 11.39 1.31
CA ARG A 39 -7.44 11.93 0.05
C ARG A 39 -5.90 11.93 0.07
N PHE A 40 -5.30 12.22 1.22
CA PHE A 40 -3.85 12.18 1.44
C PHE A 40 -3.54 11.59 2.81
N VAL A 41 -2.53 10.72 2.89
CA VAL A 41 -2.11 10.04 4.11
C VAL A 41 -0.66 10.38 4.42
N SER A 42 -0.41 10.88 5.64
CA SER A 42 0.95 11.19 6.10
C SER A 42 1.71 9.92 6.49
N ARG A 43 3.06 9.97 6.50
CA ARG A 43 3.89 8.87 7.02
C ARG A 43 3.59 8.54 8.48
N ALA A 44 3.31 9.55 9.30
CA ALA A 44 2.93 9.35 10.70
C ALA A 44 1.58 8.62 10.82
N THR A 45 0.61 8.98 9.98
CA THR A 45 -0.69 8.28 9.90
C THR A 45 -0.49 6.83 9.48
N PHE A 46 0.34 6.55 8.48
CA PHE A 46 0.69 5.18 8.10
C PHE A 46 1.24 4.35 9.28
N GLY A 47 2.19 4.91 10.02
CA GLY A 47 2.83 4.17 11.12
C GLY A 47 1.85 3.84 12.23
N ARG A 48 0.96 4.78 12.55
CA ARG A 48 -0.07 4.61 13.56
C ARG A 48 -1.16 3.62 13.13
N GLU A 49 -1.63 3.69 11.89
CA GLU A 49 -2.76 2.88 11.38
C GLU A 49 -2.36 1.47 10.92
N ILE A 50 -1.11 1.30 10.48
CA ILE A 50 -0.59 0.01 9.96
C ILE A 50 0.34 -0.67 10.98
N HIS A 51 0.70 0.02 12.07
CA HIS A 51 1.58 -0.48 13.13
C HIS A 51 2.96 -0.92 12.63
N LEU A 52 3.54 -0.13 11.72
CA LEU A 52 4.86 -0.35 11.15
C LEU A 52 5.84 0.74 11.57
N GLY A 53 7.11 0.36 11.75
CA GLY A 53 8.20 1.31 11.99
C GLY A 53 8.49 2.19 10.76
N GLU A 54 9.11 3.36 10.97
CA GLU A 54 9.30 4.37 9.91
C GLU A 54 10.02 3.84 8.67
N GLY A 55 11.06 3.01 8.85
CA GLY A 55 11.76 2.38 7.73
C GLY A 55 10.87 1.48 6.89
N ALA A 56 9.99 0.71 7.55
CA ALA A 56 9.03 -0.17 6.88
C ALA A 56 7.97 0.62 6.10
N ILE A 57 7.46 1.72 6.66
CA ILE A 57 6.54 2.63 5.99
C ILE A 57 7.19 3.22 4.73
N LYS A 58 8.44 3.68 4.85
CA LYS A 58 9.17 4.26 3.71
C LYS A 58 9.29 3.24 2.57
N THR A 59 9.66 2.00 2.88
CA THR A 59 9.76 0.94 1.87
C THR A 59 8.39 0.54 1.31
N LEU A 60 7.35 0.47 2.15
CA LEU A 60 5.97 0.20 1.72
C LEU A 60 5.49 1.25 0.72
N ILE A 61 5.64 2.54 1.04
CA ILE A 61 5.25 3.63 0.15
C ILE A 61 6.06 3.56 -1.15
N LEU A 62 7.38 3.32 -1.06
CA LEU A 62 8.24 3.18 -2.23
C LEU A 62 7.74 2.07 -3.17
N HIS A 63 7.43 0.88 -2.64
CA HIS A 63 6.96 -0.25 -3.44
C HIS A 63 5.58 0.04 -4.08
N LEU A 64 4.67 0.72 -3.37
CA LEU A 64 3.40 1.17 -3.95
C LEU A 64 3.61 2.17 -5.10
N LYS A 65 4.57 3.07 -4.96
CA LYS A 65 4.96 4.04 -6.00
C LYS A 65 5.54 3.35 -7.22
N GLU A 66 6.48 2.43 -7.02
CA GLU A 66 7.10 1.65 -8.11
C GLU A 66 6.07 0.77 -8.85
N ALA A 67 5.04 0.29 -8.15
CA ALA A 67 3.93 -0.44 -8.77
C ALA A 67 2.92 0.49 -9.49
N GLY A 68 3.10 1.81 -9.38
CA GLY A 68 2.19 2.84 -9.92
C GLY A 68 0.83 2.87 -9.23
N ILE A 69 0.73 2.36 -8.01
CA ILE A 69 -0.53 2.25 -7.24
C ILE A 69 -0.76 3.51 -6.40
N ALA A 70 0.30 4.10 -5.87
CA ALA A 70 0.24 5.33 -5.11
C ALA A 70 1.28 6.34 -5.62
N ASP A 71 1.10 7.61 -5.28
CA ASP A 71 2.15 8.61 -5.39
C ASP A 71 2.12 9.52 -4.15
N SER A 72 3.00 10.51 -4.08
CA SER A 72 3.12 11.38 -2.90
C SER A 72 3.43 12.82 -3.29
N THR A 73 2.80 13.74 -2.57
CA THR A 73 3.10 15.18 -2.58
C THR A 73 3.55 15.64 -1.20
N ARG A 74 3.79 16.94 -1.02
CA ARG A 74 4.05 17.53 0.30
C ARG A 74 2.90 17.28 1.30
N SER A 75 1.67 17.12 0.81
CA SER A 75 0.48 16.86 1.63
C SER A 75 0.35 15.41 2.09
N GLY A 76 1.08 14.47 1.48
CA GLY A 76 1.05 13.05 1.82
C GLY A 76 0.97 12.14 0.59
N THR A 77 0.79 10.85 0.87
CA THR A 77 0.62 9.80 -0.14
C THR A 77 -0.85 9.65 -0.52
N PHE A 78 -1.14 9.37 -1.77
CA PHE A 78 -2.49 9.23 -2.33
C PHE A 78 -2.54 8.12 -3.38
N LEU A 79 -3.72 7.56 -3.66
CA LEU A 79 -3.90 6.60 -4.76
C LEU A 79 -3.81 7.27 -6.12
N THR A 80 -3.13 6.62 -7.06
CA THR A 80 -3.25 6.96 -8.48
C THR A 80 -4.58 6.43 -9.03
N GLU A 81 -4.97 6.80 -10.26
CA GLU A 81 -6.14 6.18 -10.91
C GLU A 81 -6.05 4.65 -10.98
N LYS A 82 -4.85 4.11 -11.26
CA LYS A 82 -4.58 2.68 -11.24
C LYS A 82 -4.80 2.10 -9.84
N GLY A 83 -4.36 2.82 -8.81
CA GLY A 83 -4.57 2.45 -7.41
C GLY A 83 -6.03 2.42 -7.00
N TYR A 84 -6.83 3.41 -7.40
CA TYR A 84 -8.28 3.42 -7.15
C TYR A 84 -8.97 2.22 -7.82
N LYS A 85 -8.66 1.94 -9.10
CA LYS A 85 -9.21 0.78 -9.80
C LYS A 85 -8.87 -0.54 -9.09
N LEU A 86 -7.61 -0.71 -8.67
CA LEU A 86 -7.18 -1.90 -7.92
C LEU A 86 -7.91 -2.00 -6.57
N THR A 87 -7.97 -0.90 -5.83
CA THR A 87 -8.54 -0.86 -4.48
C THR A 87 -10.04 -1.14 -4.49
N ASN A 88 -10.78 -0.56 -5.44
CA ASN A 88 -12.21 -0.80 -5.59
C ASN A 88 -12.51 -2.26 -5.96
N GLN A 89 -11.68 -2.88 -6.81
CA GLN A 89 -11.80 -4.31 -7.13
C GLN A 89 -11.52 -5.22 -5.93
N ILE A 90 -10.61 -4.82 -5.04
CA ILE A 90 -10.35 -5.54 -3.79
C ILE A 90 -11.53 -5.35 -2.84
N GLN A 91 -12.01 -4.11 -2.66
CA GLN A 91 -13.12 -3.79 -1.76
C GLN A 91 -14.44 -4.44 -2.14
N SER A 92 -14.68 -4.69 -3.43
CA SER A 92 -15.88 -5.43 -3.86
C SER A 92 -15.90 -6.89 -3.41
N VAL A 93 -14.75 -7.43 -2.98
CA VAL A 93 -14.62 -8.82 -2.47
C VAL A 93 -14.32 -8.81 -0.97
N ILE A 94 -13.54 -7.84 -0.49
CA ILE A 94 -13.13 -7.66 0.90
C ILE A 94 -13.53 -6.25 1.32
N ALA A 95 -14.76 -6.11 1.80
CA ALA A 95 -15.37 -4.79 2.07
C ALA A 95 -14.58 -3.94 3.08
N LYS A 96 -13.93 -4.57 4.07
CA LYS A 96 -13.12 -3.89 5.07
C LYS A 96 -12.20 -4.89 5.78
N GLU A 97 -10.96 -4.51 6.06
CA GLU A 97 -10.15 -5.23 7.06
C GLU A 97 -10.75 -4.97 8.46
N CYS A 98 -10.57 -5.92 9.39
CA CYS A 98 -10.97 -5.77 10.79
C CYS A 98 -10.31 -4.56 11.47
#